data_AF-A0A7J4TPF3-F1
#
_entry.id   AF-A0A7J4TPF3-F1
#
_cell.length_a   1.000
_cell.length_b   1.000
_cell.length_c   1.000
_cell.angle_alpha   90.00
_cell.angle_beta   90.00
_cell.angle_gamma   90.00
#
_symmetry.space_group_name_H-M   'P 1'
#
loop_
_entity.id
_entity.type
_entity.pdbx_description
1 polymer ?
#
loop_
_entity_poly.entity_id
_entity_poly.type
_entity_poly.pdbx_seq_one_letter_code
_entity_poly.pdbx_strand_id
1 'polypeptide(L)'
;CWDAHKMMGLPLICSAFLVKQPEVLAKVCAHGNVAHYLFHESSKEHDLGRYSLQCGRRNDALKLWLAWRECGDAGWASLVEDYVSLADHLQARVDDHTNLEMMSSRVWTNVCFRYVPRKDVDLNEINSELRLRIMQNADFMVSRSNIGEDVVIRSVISNPGITTSTLDAFIDEVLRIGNDIEQGLPRETAY
;
A
#
# COMPACT_ATOMS: atom_id res chain seq x y z
N CYS A 1 -1.51 10.71 -11.49
CA CYS A 1 -0.17 10.43 -10.97
C CYS A 1 0.03 8.93 -10.92
N TRP A 2 1.27 8.46 -11.03
CA TRP A 2 1.60 7.05 -10.94
C TRP A 2 2.84 6.85 -10.07
N ASP A 3 2.73 5.99 -9.05
CA ASP A 3 3.78 5.77 -8.06
C ASP A 3 4.41 4.38 -8.22
N ALA A 4 5.52 4.30 -8.94
CA ALA A 4 6.29 3.06 -9.10
C ALA A 4 6.85 2.54 -7.76
N HIS A 5 7.06 3.42 -6.79
CA HIS A 5 7.49 3.02 -5.45
C HIS A 5 6.41 2.34 -4.59
N LYS A 6 5.18 2.19 -5.11
CA LYS A 6 4.11 1.42 -4.45
C LYS A 6 4.14 -0.02 -4.94
N MET A 7 3.27 -0.37 -5.89
CA MET A 7 3.07 -1.75 -6.33
C MET A 7 4.31 -2.37 -6.99
N MET A 8 5.16 -1.58 -7.65
CA MET A 8 6.39 -2.12 -8.25
C MET A 8 7.54 -2.23 -7.24
N GLY A 9 7.38 -1.74 -6.01
CA GLY A 9 8.38 -1.87 -4.95
C GLY A 9 9.66 -1.06 -5.15
N LEU A 10 9.68 -0.07 -6.05
CA LEU A 10 10.88 0.75 -6.25
C LEU A 10 11.22 1.59 -4.99
N PRO A 11 12.51 1.83 -4.70
CA PRO A 11 12.90 2.65 -3.56
C PRO A 11 12.28 4.06 -3.60
N LEU A 12 11.71 4.47 -2.47
CA LEU A 12 11.13 5.81 -2.28
C LEU A 12 12.18 6.92 -2.53
N ILE A 13 11.86 7.99 -3.25
CA ILE A 13 10.59 8.30 -3.95
C ILE A 13 10.73 7.91 -5.43
N CYS A 14 9.69 7.31 -6.03
CA CYS A 14 9.65 7.09 -7.48
C CYS A 14 8.23 7.31 -8.01
N SER A 15 7.93 8.52 -8.48
CA SER A 15 6.59 8.92 -8.91
C SER A 15 6.64 9.66 -10.25
N ALA A 16 5.61 9.49 -11.06
CA ALA A 16 5.40 10.14 -12.33
C ALA A 16 4.09 10.92 -12.33
N PHE A 17 4.16 12.17 -12.79
CA PHE A 17 2.99 12.99 -13.10
C PHE A 17 2.86 13.09 -14.61
N LEU A 18 1.82 12.48 -15.16
CA LEU A 18 1.55 12.48 -16.59
C LEU A 18 0.47 13.51 -16.90
N VAL A 19 0.75 14.39 -17.86
CA VAL A 19 -0.20 15.39 -18.36
C VAL A 19 -0.45 15.17 -19.84
N LYS A 20 -1.70 15.35 -20.28
CA LYS A 20 -2.06 15.26 -21.69
C LYS A 20 -1.52 16.43 -22.51
N GLN A 21 -1.41 17.60 -21.88
CA GLN A 21 -0.94 18.85 -22.50
C GLN A 21 0.32 19.33 -21.77
N PRO A 22 1.53 19.14 -22.33
CA PRO A 22 2.78 19.51 -21.66
C PRO A 22 2.87 21.02 -21.39
N GLU A 23 2.23 21.84 -22.23
CA GLU A 23 2.16 23.29 -22.10
C GLU A 23 1.58 23.76 -20.76
N VAL A 24 0.66 22.98 -20.18
CA VAL A 24 0.05 23.28 -18.88
C VAL A 24 1.11 23.23 -17.79
N LEU A 25 1.94 22.18 -17.81
CA LEU A 25 2.99 22.01 -16.82
C LEU A 25 4.09 23.06 -17.01
N ALA A 26 4.46 23.38 -18.25
CA ALA A 26 5.40 24.47 -18.55
C ALA A 26 4.92 25.84 -18.04
N LYS A 27 3.63 26.15 -18.19
CA LYS A 27 3.04 27.41 -17.70
C LYS A 27 2.99 27.47 -16.18
N VAL A 28 2.57 26.40 -15.52
CA VAL A 28 2.44 26.34 -14.05
C VAL A 28 3.83 26.37 -13.39
N CYS A 29 4.81 25.72 -13.99
CA CYS A 29 6.20 25.71 -13.51
C CYS A 29 7.05 26.86 -14.10
N ALA A 30 6.43 27.85 -14.75
CA ALA A 30 7.18 28.98 -15.31
C ALA A 30 7.78 29.82 -14.19
N HIS A 31 9.10 30.01 -14.23
CA HIS A 31 9.85 30.76 -13.21
C HIS A 31 9.90 32.29 -13.50
N GLY A 32 9.06 32.79 -14.43
CA GLY A 32 9.08 34.17 -14.91
C GLY A 32 10.43 34.59 -15.53
N ASN A 33 10.73 35.89 -15.52
CA ASN A 33 12.02 36.48 -15.96
C ASN A 33 13.12 36.42 -14.89
N VAL A 34 13.00 35.56 -13.88
CA VAL A 34 13.90 35.58 -12.70
C VAL A 34 15.06 34.58 -12.83
N ALA A 35 14.93 33.58 -13.71
CA ALA A 35 15.86 32.45 -13.82
C ALA A 35 16.70 32.42 -15.12
N HIS A 36 16.98 33.58 -15.73
CA HIS A 36 17.74 33.68 -17.00
C HIS A 36 19.15 33.09 -16.96
N TYR A 37 19.74 32.92 -15.77
CA TYR A 37 21.07 32.33 -15.61
C TYR A 37 21.08 30.78 -15.63
N LEU A 38 19.91 30.15 -15.49
CA LEU A 38 19.75 28.69 -15.49
C LEU A 38 19.14 28.19 -16.80
N PHE A 39 18.12 28.88 -17.30
CA PHE A 39 17.35 28.43 -18.44
C PHE A 39 17.83 29.09 -19.74
N HIS A 40 18.65 28.39 -20.50
CA HIS A 40 19.10 28.81 -21.81
C HIS A 40 18.09 28.41 -22.90
N GLU A 41 17.95 29.21 -23.96
CA GLU A 41 17.05 28.87 -25.08
C GLU A 41 17.60 27.70 -25.93
N SER A 42 18.92 27.52 -25.99
CA SER A 42 19.57 26.44 -26.75
C SER A 42 19.27 25.03 -26.20
N SER A 43 18.90 24.90 -24.92
CA SER A 43 18.59 23.63 -24.26
C SER A 43 17.10 23.47 -23.92
N LYS A 44 16.24 24.37 -24.39
CA LYS A 44 14.84 24.49 -23.97
C LYS A 44 14.03 23.20 -24.10
N GLU A 45 14.28 22.42 -25.16
CA GLU A 45 13.56 21.16 -25.41
C GLU A 45 13.98 20.03 -24.48
N HIS A 46 15.17 20.10 -23.88
CA HIS A 46 15.72 19.06 -23.01
C HIS A 46 15.74 19.46 -21.53
N ASP A 47 15.54 20.74 -21.22
CA ASP A 47 15.55 21.24 -19.85
C ASP A 47 14.24 20.93 -19.12
N LEU A 48 14.22 19.77 -18.47
CA LEU A 48 13.10 19.30 -17.66
C LEU A 48 12.78 20.19 -16.46
N GLY A 49 13.69 21.11 -16.06
CA GLY A 49 13.44 22.07 -15.00
C GLY A 49 12.29 23.02 -15.32
N ARG A 50 12.00 23.25 -16.61
CA ARG A 50 10.87 24.07 -17.08
C ARG A 50 9.50 23.42 -16.84
N TYR A 51 9.47 22.13 -16.51
CA TYR A 51 8.26 21.33 -16.26
C TYR A 51 8.18 20.83 -14.81
N SER A 52 8.97 21.42 -13.92
CA SER A 52 9.13 20.96 -12.55
C SER A 52 8.98 22.12 -11.59
N LEU A 53 8.29 21.90 -10.47
CA LEU A 53 8.28 22.84 -9.34
C LEU A 53 9.62 22.84 -8.59
N GLN A 54 10.42 21.79 -8.77
CA GLN A 54 11.75 21.66 -8.17
C GLN A 54 12.80 22.18 -9.15
N CYS A 55 13.73 23.01 -8.65
CA CYS A 55 14.90 23.46 -9.41
C CYS A 55 15.92 22.33 -9.60
N GLY A 56 16.44 21.76 -8.50
CA GLY A 56 17.30 20.58 -8.52
C GLY A 56 16.50 19.30 -8.24
N ARG A 57 16.76 18.22 -9.00
CA ARG A 57 16.02 16.96 -8.86
C ARG A 57 16.93 15.73 -8.96
N ARG A 58 16.58 14.68 -8.21
CA ARG A 58 17.25 13.38 -8.29
C ARG A 58 16.88 12.66 -9.61
N ASN A 59 17.79 11.81 -10.09
CA ASN A 59 17.53 11.00 -11.28
C ASN A 59 16.75 9.71 -10.94
N ASP A 60 15.51 9.86 -10.50
CA ASP A 60 14.63 8.72 -10.20
C ASP A 60 14.22 7.93 -11.46
N ALA A 61 14.38 8.53 -12.65
CA ALA A 61 14.12 7.87 -13.93
C ALA A 61 15.11 6.72 -14.18
N LEU A 62 16.37 6.84 -13.76
CA LEU A 62 17.38 5.80 -13.98
C LEU A 62 17.05 4.50 -13.23
N LYS A 63 16.67 4.57 -11.95
CA LYS A 63 16.28 3.38 -11.18
C LYS A 63 15.02 2.73 -11.75
N LEU A 64 14.06 3.53 -12.23
CA LEU A 64 12.87 3.01 -12.89
C LEU A 64 13.22 2.30 -14.19
N TRP A 65 14.06 2.92 -15.03
CA TRP A 65 14.50 2.33 -16.28
C TRP A 65 15.27 1.03 -16.07
N LEU A 66 16.21 0.98 -15.11
CA LEU A 66 16.96 -0.23 -14.79
C LEU A 66 16.05 -1.36 -14.31
N ALA A 67 15.15 -1.07 -13.36
CA ALA A 67 14.19 -2.06 -12.87
C ALA A 67 13.29 -2.58 -14.01
N TRP A 68 12.87 -1.71 -14.93
CA TRP A 68 12.06 -2.10 -16.07
C TRP A 68 12.81 -2.95 -17.09
N ARG A 69 14.06 -2.60 -17.36
CA ARG A 69 14.94 -3.37 -18.25
C ARG A 69 15.19 -4.78 -17.72
N GLU A 70 15.33 -4.92 -16.40
CA GLU A 70 15.55 -6.20 -15.73
C GLU A 70 14.29 -7.07 -15.70
N CYS A 71 13.16 -6.51 -15.28
CA CYS A 71 11.93 -7.26 -15.09
C CYS A 71 11.17 -7.51 -16.41
N GLY A 72 11.21 -6.54 -17.32
CA GLY A 72 10.39 -6.53 -18.53
C GLY A 72 8.89 -6.37 -18.25
N ASP A 73 8.11 -6.12 -19.31
CA ASP A 73 6.66 -5.92 -19.19
C ASP A 73 5.96 -7.16 -18.62
N ALA A 74 6.36 -8.36 -19.07
CA ALA A 74 5.80 -9.61 -18.60
C ALA A 74 6.09 -9.88 -17.12
N GLY A 75 7.29 -9.54 -16.62
CA GLY A 75 7.62 -9.70 -15.21
C GLY A 75 6.79 -8.76 -14.32
N TRP A 76 6.59 -7.51 -14.74
CA TRP A 76 5.74 -6.58 -14.00
C TRP A 76 4.27 -6.99 -14.03
N ALA A 77 3.78 -7.51 -15.15
CA ALA A 77 2.42 -8.05 -15.24
C ALA A 77 2.24 -9.23 -14.28
N SER A 78 3.13 -10.21 -14.31
CA SER A 78 3.11 -11.37 -13.41
C SER A 78 3.13 -10.95 -11.95
N LEU A 79 4.02 -10.02 -11.57
CA LEU A 79 4.11 -9.53 -10.19
C LEU A 79 2.79 -8.93 -9.69
N VAL A 80 2.12 -8.16 -10.54
CA VAL A 80 0.82 -7.55 -10.20
C VAL A 80 -0.28 -8.59 -10.11
N GLU A 81 -0.33 -9.54 -11.05
CA GLU A 81 -1.28 -10.65 -11.06
C GLU A 81 -1.12 -11.52 -9.80
N ASP A 82 0.11 -11.81 -9.39
CA ASP A 82 0.42 -12.54 -8.16
C ASP A 82 -0.14 -11.85 -6.92
N TYR A 83 0.02 -10.53 -6.81
CA TYR A 83 -0.57 -9.78 -5.68
C TYR A 83 -2.09 -9.81 -5.66
N VAL A 84 -2.73 -9.75 -6.83
CA VAL A 84 -4.19 -9.84 -6.94
C VAL A 84 -4.65 -11.25 -6.54
N SER A 85 -3.98 -12.30 -7.01
CA SER A 85 -4.24 -13.69 -6.63
C SER A 85 -4.09 -13.93 -5.12
N LEU A 86 -3.04 -13.38 -4.51
CA LEU A 86 -2.86 -13.41 -3.05
C LEU A 86 -3.99 -12.67 -2.31
N ALA A 87 -4.52 -11.59 -2.88
CA ALA A 87 -5.65 -10.87 -2.29
C ALA A 87 -6.97 -11.64 -2.45
N ASP A 88 -7.14 -12.38 -3.55
CA ASP A 88 -8.24 -13.32 -3.75
C ASP A 88 -8.20 -14.43 -2.67
N HIS A 89 -7.01 -15.00 -2.42
CA HIS A 89 -6.80 -16.00 -1.38
C HIS A 89 -7.13 -15.47 0.02
N LEU A 90 -6.61 -14.28 0.38
CA LEU A 90 -6.90 -13.66 1.66
C LEU A 90 -8.39 -13.39 1.84
N GLN A 91 -9.07 -12.90 0.80
CA GLN A 91 -10.52 -12.70 0.85
C GLN A 91 -11.25 -14.02 1.08
N ALA A 92 -10.89 -15.10 0.36
CA ALA A 92 -11.51 -16.40 0.53
C ALA A 92 -11.35 -16.92 1.98
N ARG A 93 -10.18 -16.72 2.60
CA ARG A 93 -9.94 -17.06 4.02
C ARG A 93 -10.81 -16.27 4.98
N VAL A 94 -11.10 -15.00 4.68
CA VAL A 94 -12.02 -14.17 5.46
C VAL A 94 -13.45 -14.68 5.31
N ASP A 95 -13.90 -14.94 4.08
CA ASP A 95 -15.26 -15.37 3.76
C ASP A 95 -15.58 -16.79 4.31
N ASP A 96 -14.57 -17.64 4.48
CA ASP A 96 -14.71 -19.02 4.99
C ASP A 96 -14.84 -19.10 6.53
N HIS A 97 -14.68 -18.00 7.26
CA HIS A 97 -14.66 -18.02 8.72
C HIS A 97 -15.76 -17.16 9.35
N THR A 98 -16.63 -17.76 10.18
CA THR A 98 -17.80 -17.09 10.79
C THR A 98 -17.46 -15.94 11.75
N ASN A 99 -16.24 -15.94 12.30
CA ASN A 99 -15.74 -14.85 13.15
C ASN A 99 -15.00 -13.76 12.37
N LEU A 100 -15.08 -13.75 11.04
CA LEU A 100 -14.54 -12.68 10.21
C LEU A 100 -15.63 -12.15 9.28
N GLU A 101 -15.53 -10.88 8.92
CA GLU A 101 -16.48 -10.21 8.03
C GLU A 101 -15.74 -9.28 7.07
N MET A 102 -16.00 -9.44 5.78
CA MET A 102 -15.56 -8.47 4.76
C MET A 102 -16.34 -7.16 4.91
N MET A 103 -15.62 -6.05 5.05
CA MET A 103 -16.20 -4.73 5.34
C MET A 103 -16.43 -3.86 4.10
N SER A 104 -15.98 -4.34 2.93
CA SER A 104 -16.23 -3.70 1.65
C SER A 104 -16.07 -4.72 0.52
N SER A 105 -16.75 -4.49 -0.61
CA SER A 105 -16.37 -5.17 -1.86
C SER A 105 -14.91 -4.89 -2.17
N ARG A 106 -14.11 -5.95 -2.32
CA ARG A 106 -12.67 -5.82 -2.56
C ARG A 106 -12.44 -5.19 -3.93
N VAL A 107 -11.51 -4.24 -3.96
CA VAL A 107 -10.95 -3.70 -5.19
C VAL A 107 -9.44 -3.89 -5.11
N TRP A 108 -8.88 -4.56 -6.12
CA TRP A 108 -7.44 -4.78 -6.23
C TRP A 108 -6.89 -5.58 -5.04
N THR A 109 -5.75 -5.17 -4.48
CA THR A 109 -5.03 -5.89 -3.42
C THR A 109 -5.40 -5.47 -2.00
N ASN A 110 -6.46 -4.65 -1.84
CA ASN A 110 -6.85 -4.09 -0.55
C ASN A 110 -8.00 -4.89 0.07
N VAL A 111 -7.70 -5.67 1.11
CA VAL A 111 -8.67 -6.51 1.82
C VAL A 111 -9.02 -5.84 3.15
N CYS A 112 -10.22 -5.29 3.20
CA CYS A 112 -10.79 -4.65 4.39
C CYS A 112 -11.75 -5.62 5.09
N PHE A 113 -11.43 -6.02 6.31
CA PHE A 113 -12.25 -6.95 7.09
C PHE A 113 -12.16 -6.64 8.59
N ARG A 114 -13.01 -7.30 9.39
CA ARG A 114 -12.96 -7.21 10.84
C ARG A 114 -13.20 -8.58 11.48
N TYR A 115 -12.76 -8.73 12.74
CA TYR A 115 -13.15 -9.82 13.61
C TYR A 115 -14.55 -9.58 14.17
N VAL A 116 -15.37 -10.62 14.16
CA VAL A 116 -16.74 -10.66 14.70
C VAL A 116 -16.75 -11.64 15.88
N PRO A 117 -16.86 -11.15 17.13
CA PRO A 117 -16.90 -11.97 18.33
C PRO A 117 -18.21 -12.76 18.43
N ARG A 118 -18.20 -13.84 19.21
CA ARG A 118 -19.40 -14.63 19.52
C ARG A 118 -20.20 -14.04 20.68
N LYS A 119 -19.52 -13.31 21.58
CA LYS A 119 -20.11 -12.54 22.67
C LYS A 119 -20.49 -11.13 22.20
N ASP A 120 -21.48 -10.55 22.88
CA ASP A 120 -21.89 -9.16 22.68
C ASP A 120 -20.84 -8.22 23.29
N VAL A 121 -19.92 -7.74 22.45
CA VAL A 121 -18.87 -6.77 22.79
C VAL A 121 -18.76 -5.74 21.69
N ASP A 122 -18.22 -4.57 22.02
CA ASP A 122 -18.04 -3.50 21.04
C ASP A 122 -17.05 -3.91 19.94
N LEU A 123 -17.54 -3.95 18.69
CA LEU A 123 -16.78 -4.36 17.51
C LEU A 123 -15.59 -3.44 17.23
N ASN A 124 -15.72 -2.15 17.51
CA ASN A 124 -14.67 -1.18 17.26
C ASN A 124 -13.55 -1.27 18.30
N GLU A 125 -13.92 -1.50 19.56
CA GLU A 125 -12.99 -1.70 20.66
C GLU A 125 -12.19 -2.99 20.45
N ILE A 126 -12.84 -4.13 20.20
CA ILE A 126 -12.16 -5.40 20.00
C ILE A 126 -11.23 -5.37 18.79
N ASN A 127 -11.65 -4.79 17.65
CA ASN A 127 -10.79 -4.72 16.46
C ASN A 127 -9.64 -3.72 16.61
N SER A 128 -9.82 -2.65 17.38
CA SER A 128 -8.73 -1.71 17.72
C SER A 128 -7.67 -2.38 18.58
N GLU A 129 -8.09 -3.10 19.61
CA GLU A 129 -7.20 -3.85 20.50
C GLU A 129 -6.54 -5.03 19.78
N LEU A 130 -7.29 -5.77 18.97
CA LEU A 130 -6.77 -6.88 18.16
C LEU A 130 -5.63 -6.41 17.27
N ARG A 131 -5.82 -5.31 16.53
CA ARG A 131 -4.76 -4.76 15.68
C ARG A 131 -3.56 -4.31 16.50
N LEU A 132 -3.78 -3.72 17.68
CA LEU A 132 -2.70 -3.30 18.58
C LEU A 132 -1.88 -4.50 19.04
N ARG A 133 -2.53 -5.60 19.46
CA ARG A 133 -1.85 -6.83 19.88
C ARG A 133 -1.08 -7.49 18.74
N ILE A 134 -1.64 -7.55 17.53
CA ILE A 134 -0.91 -8.04 16.34
C ILE A 134 0.41 -7.28 16.16
N MET A 135 0.38 -5.95 16.21
CA MET A 135 1.60 -5.14 16.07
C MET A 135 2.60 -5.35 17.20
N GLN A 136 2.12 -5.61 18.41
CA GLN A 136 2.97 -5.79 19.59
C GLN A 136 3.63 -7.16 19.63
N ASN A 137 2.99 -8.20 19.06
CA ASN A 137 3.59 -9.53 18.91
C ASN A 137 4.73 -9.53 17.88
N ALA A 138 4.76 -8.53 16.99
CA ALA A 138 5.82 -8.28 16.00
C ALA A 138 6.00 -9.35 14.90
N ASP A 139 5.18 -10.41 14.89
CA ASP A 139 5.15 -11.38 13.79
C ASP A 139 4.49 -10.81 12.53
N PHE A 140 3.49 -9.94 12.71
CA PHE A 140 2.78 -9.30 11.61
C PHE A 140 2.59 -7.80 11.86
N MET A 141 2.53 -7.04 10.77
CA MET A 141 2.16 -5.63 10.80
C MET A 141 1.06 -5.37 9.78
N VAL A 142 -0.07 -4.87 10.27
CA VAL A 142 -1.23 -4.52 9.44
C VAL A 142 -1.77 -3.14 9.79
N SER A 143 -2.34 -2.46 8.79
CA SER A 143 -2.93 -1.14 8.99
C SER A 143 -4.35 -1.23 9.56
N ARG A 144 -4.71 -0.25 10.38
CA ARG A 144 -6.09 -0.01 10.82
C ARG A 144 -6.66 1.13 9.96
N SER A 145 -7.93 1.01 9.58
CA SER A 145 -8.67 2.09 8.93
C SER A 145 -10.10 2.16 9.49
N ASN A 146 -10.92 3.03 8.91
CA ASN A 146 -12.32 3.17 9.24
C ASN A 146 -13.13 3.17 7.94
N ILE A 147 -14.25 2.44 7.91
CA ILE A 147 -15.30 2.54 6.89
C ILE A 147 -16.53 3.10 7.59
N GLY A 148 -16.85 4.37 7.34
CA GLY A 148 -17.77 5.09 8.21
C GLY A 148 -17.22 5.16 9.64
N GLU A 149 -18.01 4.71 10.61
CA GLU A 149 -17.60 4.65 12.02
C GLU A 149 -16.96 3.30 12.39
N ASP A 150 -17.09 2.28 11.54
CA ASP A 150 -16.58 0.94 11.82
C ASP A 150 -15.05 0.86 11.68
N VAL A 151 -14.39 0.31 12.69
CA VAL A 151 -12.96 0.00 12.67
C VAL A 151 -12.72 -1.27 11.87
N VAL A 152 -11.77 -1.19 10.94
CA VAL A 152 -11.41 -2.32 10.06
C VAL A 152 -9.92 -2.57 10.06
N ILE A 153 -9.56 -3.84 9.90
CA ILE A 153 -8.23 -4.28 9.50
C ILE A 153 -8.13 -4.06 8.00
N ARG A 154 -7.12 -3.33 7.56
CA ARG A 154 -6.85 -3.06 6.15
C ARG A 154 -5.53 -3.70 5.76
N SER A 155 -5.61 -4.87 5.13
CA SER A 155 -4.46 -5.54 4.53
C SER A 155 -4.28 -5.06 3.09
N VAL A 156 -3.04 -4.73 2.71
CA VAL A 156 -2.68 -4.32 1.35
C VAL A 156 -1.49 -5.17 0.92
N ILE A 157 -1.66 -5.92 -0.15
CA ILE A 157 -0.61 -6.82 -0.66
C ILE A 157 0.17 -6.10 -1.76
N SER A 158 1.46 -5.87 -1.50
CA SER A 158 2.38 -5.21 -2.44
C SER A 158 3.84 -5.57 -2.15
N ASN A 159 4.10 -6.72 -1.53
CA ASN A 159 5.43 -7.19 -1.17
C ASN A 159 5.63 -8.59 -1.80
N PRO A 160 6.65 -8.79 -2.65
CA PRO A 160 6.84 -10.06 -3.35
C PRO A 160 7.23 -11.22 -2.42
N GLY A 161 7.61 -10.93 -1.17
CA GLY A 161 7.90 -11.94 -0.17
C GLY A 161 6.68 -12.56 0.52
N ILE A 162 5.46 -12.08 0.24
CA ILE A 162 4.23 -12.63 0.82
C ILE A 162 3.79 -13.86 0.04
N THR A 163 3.47 -14.93 0.75
CA THR A 163 2.92 -16.16 0.19
C THR A 163 1.53 -16.43 0.76
N THR A 164 0.80 -17.41 0.18
CA THR A 164 -0.45 -17.91 0.75
C THR A 164 -0.27 -18.40 2.19
N SER A 165 0.84 -19.10 2.49
CA SER A 165 1.13 -19.56 3.84
C SER A 165 1.34 -18.42 4.84
N THR A 166 1.94 -17.29 4.42
CA THR A 166 2.04 -16.08 5.26
C THR A 166 0.66 -15.50 5.56
N LEU A 167 -0.23 -15.47 4.56
CA LEU A 167 -1.60 -14.98 4.72
C LEU A 167 -2.44 -15.91 5.58
N ASP A 168 -2.21 -17.22 5.47
CA ASP A 168 -2.90 -18.21 6.28
C ASP A 168 -2.53 -18.05 7.76
N ALA A 169 -1.23 -17.97 8.06
CA ALA A 169 -0.74 -17.71 9.40
C ALA A 169 -1.22 -16.35 9.95
N PHE A 170 -1.33 -15.33 9.09
CA PHE A 170 -1.88 -14.03 9.48
C PHE A 170 -3.35 -14.13 9.92
N ILE A 171 -4.19 -14.83 9.15
CA ILE A 171 -5.60 -15.04 9.51
C ILE A 171 -5.72 -15.86 10.80
N ASP A 172 -4.92 -16.91 10.95
CA ASP A 172 -4.92 -17.74 12.16
C ASP A 172 -4.54 -16.91 13.40
N GLU A 173 -3.57 -15.98 13.27
CA GLU A 173 -3.19 -15.05 14.34
C GLU A 173 -4.29 -14.04 14.66
N VAL A 174 -4.98 -13.49 13.66
CA VAL A 174 -6.15 -12.62 13.86
C VAL A 174 -7.23 -13.35 14.66
N LEU A 175 -7.54 -14.59 14.29
CA LEU A 175 -8.57 -15.39 14.96
C LEU A 175 -8.16 -15.73 16.40
N ARG A 176 -6.90 -16.12 16.60
CA ARG A 176 -6.37 -16.43 17.92
C ARG A 176 -6.44 -15.22 18.85
N ILE A 177 -5.89 -14.08 18.44
CA ILE A 177 -5.92 -12.84 19.23
C ILE A 177 -7.35 -12.37 19.46
N GLY A 178 -8.21 -12.42 18.45
CA GLY A 178 -9.63 -12.06 18.59
C GLY A 178 -10.33 -12.90 19.65
N ASN A 179 -10.12 -14.21 19.63
CA ASN A 179 -10.64 -15.11 20.65
C ASN A 179 -10.05 -14.81 22.04
N ASP A 180 -8.75 -14.52 22.15
CA ASP A 180 -8.12 -14.18 23.44
C ASP A 180 -8.74 -12.92 24.06
N ILE A 181 -8.94 -11.87 23.26
CA ILE A 181 -9.59 -10.64 23.72
C ILE A 181 -11.03 -10.92 24.14
N GLU A 182 -11.77 -11.70 23.34
CA GLU A 182 -13.15 -12.09 23.65
C GLU A 182 -13.28 -12.93 24.93
N GLN A 183 -12.26 -13.72 25.27
CA GLN A 183 -12.19 -14.46 26.54
C GLN A 183 -11.63 -13.63 27.70
N GLY A 184 -11.24 -12.38 27.48
CA GLY A 184 -10.62 -11.52 28.49
C GLY A 184 -9.22 -11.98 28.88
N LEU A 185 -8.55 -12.75 28.03
CA LEU A 185 -7.19 -13.22 28.27
C LEU A 185 -6.20 -12.06 28.10
N PRO A 186 -5.22 -11.94 29.01
CA PRO A 186 -4.17 -10.95 28.88
C PRO A 186 -3.30 -11.25 27.66
N ARG A 187 -2.59 -10.25 27.17
CA ARG A 187 -1.58 -10.46 26.12
C ARG A 187 -0.51 -11.42 26.63
N GLU A 188 -0.09 -12.38 25.80
CA GLU A 188 1.14 -13.11 26.05
C GLU A 188 2.32 -12.11 25.97
N THR A 189 2.99 -11.87 27.09
CA THR A 189 4.25 -11.13 27.10
C THR A 189 5.35 -12.05 26.62
N ALA A 190 5.82 -11.84 25.39
CA ALA A 190 7.12 -12.33 24.97
C ALA A 190 8.19 -11.67 25.87
N TYR A 191 8.95 -12.50 26.59
CA TYR A 191 10.09 -12.10 27.43
C TYR A 191 11.29 -11.66 26.58
#